data_AF-A0A316NYJ2-F1
#
_entry.id   AF-A0A316NYJ2-F1
#
_cell.length_a   1.000
_cell.length_b   1.000
_cell.length_c   1.000
_cell.angle_alpha   90.00
_cell.angle_beta   90.00
_cell.angle_gamma   90.00
#
_symmetry.space_group_name_H-M   'P 1'
#
loop_
_entity.id
_entity.type
_entity.pdbx_description
1 polymer ?
#
loop_
_entity_poly.entity_id
_entity_poly.type
_entity_poly.pdbx_seq_one_letter_code
_entity_poly.pdbx_strand_id
1 'polypeptide(L)'
;MSTRTRSAYTALSSSRKIGRLFASFALSLLLATTPLLAFAAPRAEGPTSTNVEATSNGEVTAPAKVITVSSAQEGQAPLSATVTYDGNFVKGQKTRFTYNVTGNTNPLMFRLYSFCIKKDGVWNDVIDISKSPFNKYSSSNYFEEYLYSAGTYRLDFNAMEYEDNGDGTKKLSNITRFQIEFSIAESGGFETIDATVSKVAK
;
A
#
# COMPACT_ATOMS: atom_id res chain seq x y z
N MET A 1 17.08 20.73 62.50
CA MET A 1 17.01 22.21 62.44
C MET A 1 16.34 22.59 61.13
N SER A 2 15.23 23.32 61.26
CA SER A 2 14.23 23.63 60.22
C SER A 2 14.62 24.86 59.42
N THR A 3 14.32 24.90 58.11
CA THR A 3 13.68 26.10 57.52
C THR A 3 13.01 25.77 56.18
N ARG A 4 11.67 25.77 56.21
CA ARG A 4 10.79 26.02 55.05
C ARG A 4 10.76 27.52 54.78
N THR A 5 10.58 27.91 53.52
CA THR A 5 9.89 29.17 53.19
C THR A 5 9.00 29.00 51.97
N ARG A 6 7.70 29.25 52.17
CA ARG A 6 6.65 29.45 51.15
C ARG A 6 6.50 30.95 50.89
N SER A 7 6.06 31.33 49.68
CA SER A 7 5.05 32.38 49.35
C SER A 7 5.13 32.62 47.84
N ALA A 8 4.11 32.48 46.98
CA ALA A 8 2.68 32.78 46.97
C ALA A 8 2.32 34.25 46.63
N TYR A 9 1.34 34.37 45.71
CA TYR A 9 0.55 35.54 45.27
C TYR A 9 1.27 36.50 44.29
N THR A 10 0.65 37.02 43.23
CA THR A 10 -0.72 37.53 43.06
C THR A 10 -1.18 37.47 41.59
N ALA A 11 -2.48 37.21 41.40
CA ALA A 11 -3.22 37.56 40.17
C ALA A 11 -3.62 39.05 40.20
N LEU A 12 -3.77 39.68 39.03
CA LEU A 12 -4.69 40.82 38.89
C LEU A 12 -5.18 40.99 37.45
N SER A 13 -6.50 40.88 37.33
CA SER A 13 -7.33 41.24 36.18
C SER A 13 -7.60 42.74 36.13
N SER A 14 -7.74 43.31 34.92
CA SER A 14 -8.66 44.42 34.59
C SER A 14 -8.59 44.66 33.08
N SER A 15 -9.59 44.36 32.25
CA SER A 15 -10.94 44.95 32.08
C SER A 15 -10.93 46.43 31.68
N ARG A 16 -11.39 46.69 30.44
CA ARG A 16 -12.25 47.78 29.90
C ARG A 16 -12.41 47.52 28.37
N LYS A 17 -13.53 47.07 27.80
CA LYS A 17 -14.82 47.77 27.50
C LYS A 17 -14.55 49.17 26.91
N ILE A 18 -15.03 49.64 25.75
CA ILE A 18 -16.19 49.40 24.86
C ILE A 18 -15.88 50.10 23.52
N GLY A 19 -16.42 49.63 22.39
CA GLY A 19 -16.48 50.43 21.16
C GLY A 19 -17.14 49.70 20.01
N ARG A 20 -18.47 49.70 19.96
CA ARG A 20 -19.26 49.29 18.79
C ARG A 20 -19.26 50.43 17.76
N LEU A 21 -18.91 50.13 16.53
CA LEU A 21 -19.33 50.89 15.34
C LEU A 21 -19.67 49.86 14.26
N PHE A 22 -20.95 49.82 13.89
CA PHE A 22 -21.43 49.10 12.72
C PHE A 22 -21.22 49.98 11.50
N ALA A 23 -20.57 49.46 10.47
CA ALA A 23 -20.73 49.91 9.09
C ALA A 23 -20.47 48.72 8.16
N SER A 24 -21.56 48.12 7.69
CA SER A 24 -21.59 47.20 6.57
C SER A 24 -21.34 47.96 5.27
N PHE A 25 -20.43 47.51 4.41
CA PHE A 25 -20.62 47.29 2.96
C PHE A 25 -19.29 47.05 2.26
N ALA A 26 -19.18 45.88 1.63
CA ALA A 26 -18.44 45.55 0.40
C ALA A 26 -17.93 44.10 0.49
N LEU A 27 -18.80 43.15 0.16
CA LEU A 27 -18.40 41.79 -0.17
C LEU A 27 -17.67 41.84 -1.51
N SER A 28 -16.37 42.11 -1.47
CA SER A 28 -15.51 41.92 -2.65
C SER A 28 -15.24 40.43 -2.80
N LEU A 29 -15.91 39.82 -3.78
CA LEU A 29 -15.66 38.47 -4.23
C LEU A 29 -14.30 38.43 -4.93
N LEU A 30 -13.21 38.29 -4.17
CA LEU A 30 -11.90 37.99 -4.74
C LEU A 30 -11.92 36.51 -5.13
N LEU A 31 -12.11 36.23 -6.42
CA LEU A 31 -11.81 34.92 -7.00
C LEU A 31 -10.32 34.65 -6.80
N ALA A 32 -9.97 33.99 -5.69
CA ALA A 32 -8.67 33.36 -5.56
C ALA A 32 -8.67 32.19 -6.55
N THR A 33 -8.09 32.42 -7.73
CA THR A 33 -7.69 31.37 -8.66
C THR A 33 -6.67 30.50 -7.95
N THR A 34 -7.16 29.46 -7.27
CA THR A 34 -6.32 28.36 -6.82
C THR A 34 -5.77 27.71 -8.09
N PRO A 35 -4.44 27.59 -8.27
CA PRO A 35 -3.95 26.67 -9.26
C PRO A 35 -4.38 25.28 -8.80
N LEU A 36 -5.32 24.68 -9.55
CA LEU A 36 -5.54 23.25 -9.56
C LEU A 36 -4.18 22.62 -9.93
N LEU A 37 -3.42 22.21 -8.92
CA LEU A 37 -2.41 21.17 -9.08
C LEU A 37 -3.19 19.92 -9.46
N ALA A 38 -3.41 19.76 -10.77
CA ALA A 38 -3.81 18.51 -11.35
C ALA A 38 -2.67 17.53 -11.07
N PHE A 39 -2.79 16.77 -9.99
CA PHE A 39 -2.07 15.51 -9.89
C PHE A 39 -2.50 14.70 -11.11
N ALA A 40 -1.60 14.56 -12.08
CA ALA A 40 -1.73 13.50 -13.06
C ALA A 40 -1.75 12.21 -12.25
N ALA A 41 -2.93 11.58 -12.18
CA ALA A 41 -3.02 10.21 -11.71
C ALA A 41 -2.00 9.41 -12.55
N PRO A 42 -1.12 8.61 -11.93
CA PRO A 42 -0.28 7.72 -12.71
C PRO A 42 -1.22 6.92 -13.60
N ARG A 43 -0.97 6.99 -14.91
CA ARG A 43 -1.68 6.17 -15.89
C ARG A 43 -1.52 4.74 -15.39
N ALA A 44 -2.62 4.15 -14.91
CA ALA A 44 -2.70 2.73 -14.67
C ALA A 44 -2.60 2.08 -16.04
N GLU A 45 -1.37 1.86 -16.49
CA GLU A 45 -1.11 0.83 -17.48
C GLU A 45 -1.60 -0.46 -16.83
N GLY A 46 -2.65 -1.05 -17.41
CA GLY A 46 -3.19 -2.31 -16.91
C GLY A 46 -2.08 -3.36 -16.80
N PRO A 47 -2.25 -4.39 -15.98
CA PRO A 47 -1.24 -5.43 -15.85
C PRO A 47 -0.99 -6.07 -17.22
N THR A 48 0.14 -5.76 -17.84
CA THR A 48 0.59 -6.47 -19.04
C THR A 48 1.10 -7.82 -18.57
N SER A 49 0.24 -8.83 -18.61
CA SER A 49 0.62 -10.22 -18.41
C SER A 49 1.41 -10.69 -19.63
N THR A 50 2.73 -10.78 -19.51
CA THR A 50 3.56 -11.47 -20.49
C THR A 50 3.66 -12.94 -20.09
N ASN A 51 3.16 -13.84 -20.93
CA ASN A 51 3.48 -15.26 -20.84
C ASN A 51 4.94 -15.41 -21.26
N VAL A 52 5.80 -15.81 -20.34
CA VAL A 52 7.18 -16.15 -20.66
C VAL A 52 7.23 -17.66 -20.86
N GLU A 53 7.49 -18.11 -22.09
CA GLU A 53 7.84 -19.51 -22.36
C GLU A 53 9.26 -19.79 -21.84
N ALA A 54 9.40 -20.80 -20.97
CA ALA A 54 10.67 -21.22 -20.41
C ALA A 54 11.31 -22.32 -21.28
N THR A 55 12.60 -22.16 -21.59
CA THR A 55 13.41 -23.19 -22.25
C THR A 55 13.98 -24.17 -21.22
N SER A 56 13.74 -25.45 -21.50
CA SER A 56 14.25 -26.71 -20.93
C SER A 56 15.05 -26.70 -19.62
N ASN A 57 14.47 -27.31 -18.57
CA ASN A 57 14.98 -28.54 -17.95
C ASN A 57 14.00 -29.05 -16.86
N GLY A 58 13.17 -30.04 -17.21
CA GLY A 58 12.72 -31.11 -16.29
C GLY A 58 11.77 -30.80 -15.13
N GLU A 59 11.32 -29.56 -14.93
CA GLU A 59 10.26 -29.23 -13.98
C GLU A 59 9.11 -28.60 -14.76
N VAL A 60 7.90 -29.18 -14.67
CA VAL A 60 6.70 -28.61 -15.31
C VAL A 60 6.29 -27.40 -14.49
N THR A 61 7.04 -26.32 -14.66
CA THR A 61 6.76 -25.02 -14.06
C THR A 61 5.63 -24.41 -14.87
N ALA A 62 4.45 -24.34 -14.26
CA ALA A 62 3.32 -23.56 -14.76
C ALA A 62 3.77 -22.14 -15.19
N PRO A 63 3.07 -21.49 -16.14
CA PRO A 63 3.49 -20.18 -16.62
C PRO A 63 3.52 -19.19 -15.46
N ALA A 64 4.73 -18.80 -15.06
CA ALA A 64 4.96 -17.75 -14.09
C ALA A 64 4.36 -16.45 -14.64
N LYS A 65 3.30 -15.96 -14.02
CA LYS A 65 2.77 -14.64 -14.39
C LYS A 65 3.66 -13.57 -13.76
N VAL A 66 4.18 -12.67 -14.60
CA VAL A 66 4.96 -11.51 -14.18
C VAL A 66 4.13 -10.25 -14.38
N ILE A 67 4.01 -9.43 -13.34
CA ILE A 67 3.40 -8.10 -13.42
C ILE A 67 4.47 -7.09 -13.01
N THR A 68 4.75 -6.13 -13.90
CA THR A 68 5.71 -5.05 -13.65
C THR A 68 4.97 -3.78 -13.26
N VAL A 69 5.40 -3.13 -12.17
CA VAL A 69 4.86 -1.84 -11.73
C VAL A 69 6.02 -0.90 -11.48
N SER A 70 6.00 0.28 -12.09
CA SER A 70 7.00 1.34 -11.92
C SER A 70 6.39 2.54 -11.21
N SER A 71 7.08 3.09 -10.21
CA SER A 71 6.78 4.42 -9.69
C SER A 71 7.96 5.35 -9.92
N ALA A 72 7.79 6.36 -10.78
CA ALA A 72 8.72 7.48 -10.84
C ALA A 72 8.18 8.59 -9.94
N GLN A 73 8.86 8.90 -8.83
CA GLN A 73 8.69 10.18 -8.14
C GLN A 73 9.84 11.10 -8.52
N GLU A 74 9.53 12.38 -8.73
CA GLU A 74 10.51 13.40 -9.09
C GLU A 74 11.61 13.48 -8.03
N GLY A 75 12.88 13.33 -8.44
CA GLY A 75 14.04 13.32 -7.54
C GLY A 75 14.37 11.98 -6.88
N GLN A 76 13.77 10.86 -7.31
CA GLN A 76 14.05 9.52 -6.75
C GLN A 76 14.44 8.50 -7.83
N ALA A 77 15.21 7.49 -7.42
CA ALA A 77 15.50 6.35 -8.27
C ALA A 77 14.18 5.62 -8.61
N PRO A 78 13.87 5.35 -9.89
CA PRO A 78 12.63 4.69 -10.26
C PRO A 78 12.69 3.23 -9.81
N LEU A 79 11.99 2.89 -8.73
CA LEU A 79 11.83 1.51 -8.32
C LEU A 79 10.83 0.81 -9.23
N SER A 80 11.17 -0.43 -9.61
CA SER A 80 10.29 -1.33 -10.33
C SER A 80 10.20 -2.65 -9.59
N ALA A 81 9.02 -3.28 -9.61
CA ALA A 81 8.84 -4.56 -8.98
C ALA A 81 8.19 -5.57 -9.92
N THR A 82 8.56 -6.85 -9.74
CA THR A 82 7.88 -8.00 -10.30
C THR A 82 7.35 -8.89 -9.19
N VAL A 83 6.20 -9.51 -9.43
CA VAL A 83 5.66 -10.58 -8.59
C VAL A 83 5.55 -11.83 -9.43
N THR A 84 6.05 -12.94 -8.91
CA THR A 84 5.98 -14.27 -9.55
C THR A 84 5.16 -15.22 -8.68
N TYR A 85 4.25 -15.97 -9.31
CA TYR A 85 3.45 -17.01 -8.67
C TYR A 85 3.02 -18.07 -9.70
N ASP A 86 2.59 -19.24 -9.20
CA ASP A 86 1.97 -20.30 -10.01
C ASP A 86 0.47 -20.01 -10.20
N GLY A 87 0.04 -19.84 -11.45
CA GLY A 87 -1.36 -19.59 -11.81
C GLY A 87 -2.27 -20.83 -11.79
N ASN A 88 -1.72 -22.03 -11.67
CA ASN A 88 -2.47 -23.29 -11.56
C ASN A 88 -2.95 -23.51 -10.12
N PHE A 89 -3.82 -22.62 -9.65
CA PHE A 89 -4.30 -22.64 -8.28
C PHE A 89 -5.00 -23.96 -7.93
N VAL A 90 -4.67 -24.51 -6.75
CA VAL A 90 -5.34 -25.66 -6.16
C VAL A 90 -6.02 -25.22 -4.87
N LYS A 91 -7.33 -25.46 -4.75
CA LYS A 91 -8.13 -25.01 -3.61
C LYS A 91 -7.58 -25.59 -2.30
N GLY A 92 -7.38 -24.72 -1.32
CA GLY A 92 -6.87 -25.10 0.00
C GLY A 92 -5.38 -25.46 0.02
N GLN A 93 -4.64 -25.23 -1.06
CA GLN A 93 -3.17 -25.27 -1.07
C GLN A 93 -2.59 -23.87 -0.95
N LYS A 94 -1.37 -23.79 -0.41
CA LYS A 94 -0.64 -22.52 -0.35
C LYS A 94 -0.21 -22.09 -1.74
N THR A 95 -0.51 -20.85 -2.09
CA THR A 95 0.09 -20.15 -3.22
C THR A 95 1.20 -19.25 -2.71
N ARG A 96 2.39 -19.33 -3.29
CA ARG A 96 3.52 -18.44 -2.98
C ARG A 96 3.63 -17.32 -4.01
N PHE A 97 3.74 -16.09 -3.52
CA PHE A 97 4.04 -14.88 -4.27
C PHE A 97 5.45 -14.42 -3.93
N THR A 98 6.34 -14.37 -4.92
CA THR A 98 7.74 -13.94 -4.73
C THR A 98 7.93 -12.54 -5.28
N TYR A 99 8.57 -11.64 -4.51
CA TYR A 99 8.73 -10.22 -4.83
C TYR A 99 10.16 -9.90 -5.25
N ASN A 100 10.34 -9.35 -6.46
CA ASN A 100 11.63 -8.82 -6.89
C ASN A 100 11.53 -7.32 -7.14
N VAL A 101 12.22 -6.52 -6.33
CA VAL A 101 12.29 -5.06 -6.48
C VAL A 101 13.67 -4.69 -7.03
N THR A 102 13.70 -3.80 -8.01
CA THR A 102 14.89 -3.39 -8.76
C THR A 102 14.88 -1.88 -8.99
N GLY A 103 16.01 -1.35 -9.47
CA GLY A 103 16.19 0.08 -9.72
C GLY A 103 16.66 0.89 -8.51
N ASN A 104 16.87 0.22 -7.37
CA ASN A 104 17.37 0.84 -6.15
C ASN A 104 18.89 1.11 -6.25
N THR A 105 19.32 2.26 -5.72
CA THR A 105 20.73 2.63 -5.52
C THR A 105 21.16 2.46 -4.06
N ASN A 106 20.21 2.39 -3.13
CA ASN A 106 20.41 2.13 -1.71
C ASN A 106 19.74 0.82 -1.27
N PRO A 107 20.12 0.24 -0.10
CA PRO A 107 19.41 -0.90 0.47
C PRO A 107 17.92 -0.63 0.68
N LEU A 108 17.10 -1.67 0.51
CA LEU A 108 15.65 -1.57 0.62
C LEU A 108 15.12 -2.08 1.96
N MET A 109 14.07 -1.42 2.44
CA MET A 109 13.12 -1.91 3.42
C MET A 109 11.84 -2.31 2.69
N PHE A 110 11.19 -3.39 3.14
CA PHE A 110 10.03 -4.01 2.50
C PHE A 110 8.94 -4.37 3.50
N ARG A 111 7.68 -4.29 3.08
CA ARG A 111 6.57 -4.96 3.74
C ARG A 111 5.48 -5.34 2.74
N LEU A 112 4.81 -6.45 2.99
CA LEU A 112 3.47 -6.65 2.45
C LEU A 112 2.54 -5.58 3.09
N TYR A 113 1.59 -5.06 2.32
CA TYR A 113 0.68 -3.99 2.76
C TYR A 113 -0.74 -4.53 2.93
N SER A 114 -1.30 -5.14 1.88
CA SER A 114 -2.62 -5.75 1.92
C SER A 114 -2.74 -6.88 0.89
N PHE A 115 -3.61 -7.84 1.19
CA PHE A 115 -4.09 -8.84 0.25
C PHE A 115 -5.62 -8.80 0.27
N CYS A 116 -6.24 -8.49 -0.86
CA CYS A 116 -7.68 -8.22 -0.96
C CYS A 116 -8.35 -9.14 -1.98
N ILE A 117 -9.65 -9.35 -1.83
CA ILE A 117 -10.54 -9.93 -2.84
C ILE A 117 -11.61 -8.92 -3.23
N LYS A 118 -11.97 -8.86 -4.51
CA LYS A 118 -13.05 -8.00 -5.02
C LYS A 118 -14.39 -8.69 -4.84
N LYS A 119 -15.32 -8.03 -4.15
CA LYS A 119 -16.71 -8.44 -3.98
C LYS A 119 -17.61 -7.23 -4.23
N ASP A 120 -18.65 -7.39 -5.06
CA ASP A 120 -19.60 -6.32 -5.40
C ASP A 120 -18.92 -5.02 -5.88
N GLY A 121 -17.81 -5.16 -6.61
CA GLY A 121 -17.00 -4.02 -7.09
C GLY A 121 -16.08 -3.38 -6.03
N VAL A 122 -16.18 -3.79 -4.77
CA VAL A 122 -15.41 -3.27 -3.63
C VAL A 122 -14.28 -4.23 -3.25
N TRP A 123 -13.11 -3.68 -2.95
CA TRP A 123 -12.00 -4.47 -2.41
C TRP A 123 -12.20 -4.72 -0.92
N ASN A 124 -12.16 -5.99 -0.53
CA ASN A 124 -12.28 -6.43 0.86
C ASN A 124 -10.97 -7.08 1.25
N ASP A 125 -10.43 -6.72 2.42
CA ASP A 125 -9.19 -7.31 2.91
C ASP A 125 -9.40 -8.77 3.27
N VAL A 126 -8.60 -9.64 2.66
CA VAL A 126 -8.35 -11.00 3.14
C VAL A 126 -7.33 -10.92 4.26
N ILE A 127 -6.28 -10.11 4.06
CA ILE A 127 -5.27 -9.76 5.06
C ILE A 127 -4.95 -8.27 4.95
N ASP A 128 -5.13 -7.52 6.04
CA ASP A 128 -4.59 -6.17 6.21
C ASP A 128 -3.39 -6.21 7.16
N ILE A 129 -2.23 -5.78 6.66
CA ILE A 129 -1.03 -5.60 7.48
C ILE A 129 -0.41 -4.21 7.28
N SER A 130 -1.23 -3.22 6.95
CA SER A 130 -0.83 -1.83 6.75
C SER A 130 -0.11 -1.19 7.95
N LYS A 131 -0.28 -1.76 9.15
CA LYS A 131 0.38 -1.35 10.40
C LYS A 131 1.64 -2.15 10.75
N SER A 132 1.95 -3.21 9.99
CA SER A 132 3.17 -3.99 10.22
C SER A 132 4.43 -3.17 9.93
N PRO A 133 5.50 -3.37 10.73
CA PRO A 133 6.76 -2.69 10.50
C PRO A 133 7.37 -3.12 9.17
N PHE A 134 8.20 -2.25 8.60
CA PHE A 134 9.04 -2.63 7.48
C PHE A 134 10.19 -3.53 7.97
N ASN A 135 10.54 -4.51 7.15
CA ASN A 135 11.66 -5.41 7.36
C ASN A 135 12.75 -5.16 6.32
N LYS A 136 13.95 -5.67 6.56
CA LYS A 136 15.01 -5.64 5.54
C LYS A 136 14.57 -6.44 4.31
N TYR A 137 14.76 -5.87 3.12
CA TYR A 137 14.51 -6.56 1.87
C TYR A 137 15.60 -7.60 1.56
N SER A 138 15.18 -8.67 0.89
CA SER A 138 15.97 -9.74 0.31
C SER A 138 15.30 -10.20 -0.99
N SER A 139 16.07 -10.72 -1.93
CA SER A 139 15.51 -11.35 -3.16
C SER A 139 14.70 -12.62 -2.86
N SER A 140 14.78 -13.15 -1.64
CA SER A 140 13.98 -14.27 -1.16
C SER A 140 12.67 -13.86 -0.47
N ASN A 141 12.29 -12.59 -0.47
CA ASN A 141 11.02 -12.16 0.12
C ASN A 141 9.85 -12.80 -0.62
N TYR A 142 8.97 -13.46 0.14
CA TYR A 142 7.74 -14.05 -0.37
C TYR A 142 6.59 -13.86 0.60
N PHE A 143 5.38 -14.07 0.09
CA PHE A 143 4.14 -14.19 0.84
C PHE A 143 3.43 -15.48 0.42
N GLU A 144 2.78 -16.14 1.37
CA GLU A 144 1.99 -17.34 1.09
C GLU A 144 0.58 -17.16 1.63
N GLU A 145 -0.40 -17.60 0.87
CA GLU A 145 -1.80 -17.64 1.30
C GLU A 145 -2.52 -18.89 0.79
N TYR A 146 -3.48 -19.38 1.57
CA TYR A 146 -4.41 -20.41 1.14
C TYR A 146 -5.61 -19.77 0.43
N LEU A 147 -5.86 -20.18 -0.81
CA LEU A 147 -6.94 -19.63 -1.61
C LEU A 147 -8.12 -20.61 -1.66
N TYR A 148 -9.32 -20.13 -1.35
CA TYR A 148 -10.53 -20.96 -1.22
C TYR A 148 -11.67 -20.59 -2.15
N SER A 149 -11.65 -19.37 -2.70
CA SER A 149 -12.74 -18.80 -3.49
C SER A 149 -12.26 -18.36 -4.87
N ALA A 150 -13.10 -18.55 -5.87
CA ALA A 150 -12.93 -17.88 -7.15
C ALA A 150 -13.16 -16.37 -6.97
N GLY A 151 -12.53 -15.57 -7.82
CA GLY A 151 -12.65 -14.11 -7.77
C GLY A 151 -11.41 -13.38 -8.23
N THR A 152 -11.48 -12.06 -8.21
CA THR A 152 -10.35 -11.18 -8.50
C THR A 152 -9.70 -10.75 -7.20
N TYR A 153 -8.38 -10.94 -7.12
CA TYR A 153 -7.54 -10.63 -5.98
C TYR A 153 -6.61 -9.47 -6.30
N ARG A 154 -6.23 -8.73 -5.26
CA ARG A 154 -5.22 -7.69 -5.29
C ARG A 154 -4.17 -7.95 -4.22
N LEU A 155 -2.90 -7.82 -4.57
CA LEU A 155 -1.78 -7.88 -3.64
C LEU A 155 -1.03 -6.56 -3.71
N ASP A 156 -0.94 -5.89 -2.57
CA ASP A 156 -0.27 -4.61 -2.40
C ASP A 156 0.94 -4.78 -1.48
N PHE A 157 2.10 -4.25 -1.88
CA PHE A 157 3.30 -4.25 -1.05
C PHE A 157 4.07 -2.95 -1.22
N ASN A 158 4.90 -2.65 -0.22
CA ASN A 158 5.66 -1.42 -0.18
C ASN A 158 7.15 -1.72 -0.15
N ALA A 159 7.92 -0.87 -0.83
CA ALA A 159 9.37 -0.78 -0.65
C ALA A 159 9.78 0.68 -0.44
N MET A 160 10.89 0.88 0.25
CA MET A 160 11.55 2.19 0.35
C MET A 160 13.04 1.97 0.51
N GLU A 161 13.82 2.91 0.02
CA GLU A 161 15.26 2.95 0.25
C GLU A 161 15.56 3.48 1.65
N TYR A 162 16.69 3.06 2.19
CA TYR A 162 17.25 3.66 3.39
C TYR A 162 18.75 3.91 3.28
N GLU A 163 19.20 4.99 3.92
CA GLU A 163 20.61 5.26 4.19
C GLU A 163 20.88 4.90 5.66
N ASP A 164 21.95 4.13 5.92
CA ASP A 164 22.40 3.84 7.27
C ASP A 164 23.35 4.95 7.74
N ASN A 165 23.06 5.59 8.87
CA ASN A 165 23.88 6.67 9.38
C ASN A 165 25.11 6.17 10.18
N GLY A 166 25.22 4.85 10.41
CA GLY A 166 26.32 4.24 11.17
C GLY A 166 26.19 4.35 12.69
N ASP A 167 25.18 5.07 13.20
CA ASP A 167 24.84 5.21 14.62
C ASP A 167 23.63 4.36 15.04
N GLY A 168 23.20 3.45 14.16
CA GLY A 168 22.00 2.63 14.34
C GLY A 168 20.71 3.30 13.87
N THR A 169 20.72 4.58 13.50
CA THR A 169 19.58 5.26 12.89
C THR A 169 19.56 5.10 11.37
N LYS A 170 18.39 5.30 10.77
CA LYS A 170 18.18 5.20 9.32
C LYS A 170 17.45 6.42 8.81
N LYS A 171 17.92 6.96 7.68
CA LYS A 171 17.17 7.95 6.90
C LYS A 171 16.37 7.21 5.83
N LEU A 172 15.06 7.37 5.83
CA LEU A 172 14.14 6.65 4.95
C LEU A 172 13.74 7.52 3.76
N SER A 173 13.65 6.94 2.57
CA SER A 173 13.02 7.57 1.42
C SER A 173 11.49 7.58 1.54
N ASN A 174 10.81 8.17 0.55
CA ASN A 174 9.37 7.96 0.43
C ASN A 174 9.07 6.48 0.19
N ILE A 175 7.87 6.08 0.61
CA ILE A 175 7.34 4.75 0.37
C ILE A 175 6.87 4.64 -1.08
N THR A 176 7.42 3.68 -1.83
CA THR A 176 6.83 3.21 -3.07
C THR A 176 5.83 2.09 -2.76
N ARG A 177 4.62 2.20 -3.31
CA ARG A 177 3.60 1.14 -3.28
C ARG A 177 3.52 0.46 -4.64
N PHE A 178 3.54 -0.86 -4.63
CA PHE A 178 3.30 -1.71 -5.79
C PHE A 178 1.99 -2.47 -5.58
N GLN A 179 1.25 -2.65 -6.67
CA GLN A 179 -0.06 -3.31 -6.69
C GLN A 179 -0.11 -4.29 -7.86
N ILE A 180 -0.50 -5.53 -7.60
CA ILE A 180 -0.80 -6.49 -8.66
C ILE A 180 -2.24 -7.00 -8.54
N GLU A 181 -2.84 -7.34 -9.67
CA GLU A 181 -4.17 -7.98 -9.71
C GLU A 181 -4.11 -9.31 -10.48
N PHE A 182 -4.86 -10.28 -9.98
CA PHE A 182 -5.03 -11.58 -10.62
C PHE A 182 -6.41 -12.17 -10.33
N SER A 183 -6.80 -13.18 -11.08
CA SER A 183 -8.11 -13.80 -10.92
C SER A 183 -7.99 -15.32 -10.86
N ILE A 184 -8.84 -15.93 -10.04
CA ILE A 184 -9.07 -17.36 -9.98
C ILE A 184 -10.46 -17.60 -10.58
N ALA A 185 -10.54 -18.41 -11.63
CA ALA A 185 -11.82 -18.75 -12.26
C ALA A 185 -12.60 -19.79 -11.43
N GLU A 186 -13.93 -19.82 -11.60
CA GLU A 186 -14.78 -20.87 -11.04
C GLU A 186 -14.50 -22.22 -11.72
N SER A 187 -13.61 -23.01 -11.13
CA SER A 187 -13.15 -24.30 -11.63
C SER A 187 -12.39 -25.05 -10.52
N GLY A 188 -12.19 -26.36 -10.65
CA GLY A 188 -11.36 -27.12 -9.70
C GLY A 188 -11.81 -27.02 -8.23
N GLY A 189 -13.11 -26.86 -7.99
CA GLY A 189 -13.70 -26.68 -6.65
C GLY A 189 -13.68 -25.23 -6.12
N PHE A 190 -13.09 -24.28 -6.86
CA PHE A 190 -13.26 -22.86 -6.59
C PHE A 190 -14.64 -22.40 -7.02
N GLU A 191 -15.31 -21.69 -6.12
CA GLU A 191 -16.60 -21.03 -6.35
C GLU A 191 -16.49 -19.61 -5.84
N THR A 192 -17.24 -18.68 -6.43
CA THR A 192 -17.36 -17.34 -5.88
C THR A 192 -18.04 -17.37 -4.51
N ILE A 193 -17.79 -16.33 -3.71
CA ILE A 193 -18.43 -16.17 -2.40
C ILE A 193 -19.95 -16.13 -2.56
N ASP A 194 -20.46 -15.43 -3.58
CA ASP A 194 -21.90 -15.27 -3.80
C ASP A 194 -22.58 -16.57 -4.23
N ALA A 195 -21.91 -17.37 -5.07
CA ALA A 195 -22.37 -18.71 -5.42
C ALA A 195 -22.44 -19.61 -4.18
N THR A 196 -21.44 -19.52 -3.30
CA THR A 196 -21.41 -20.29 -2.04
C THR A 196 -22.56 -19.89 -1.11
N VAL A 197 -22.75 -18.58 -0.88
CA VAL A 197 -23.82 -18.06 -0.01
C VAL A 197 -25.21 -18.46 -0.53
N SER A 198 -25.42 -18.39 -1.85
CA SER A 198 -26.70 -18.75 -2.48
C SER A 198 -27.09 -20.22 -2.30
N LYS A 199 -26.13 -21.11 -2.04
CA LYS A 199 -26.40 -22.53 -1.76
C LYS A 199 -26.80 -22.78 -0.31
N VAL A 200 -26.30 -21.97 0.63
CA VAL A 200 -26.57 -22.11 2.07
C VAL A 200 -27.87 -21.42 2.46
N ALA A 201 -28.30 -20.40 1.71
CA ALA A 201 -29.56 -19.69 1.96
C ALA A 201 -30.83 -20.45 1.51
N LYS A 202 -30.70 -21.72 1.10
CA LYS A 202 -31.81 -22.61 0.71
C LYS A 202 -32.09 -23.62 1.81
#